data_AF-A0A7L1JGJ4-F1
#
_entry.id   AF-A0A7L1JGJ4-F1
#
_cell.length_a   1.000
_cell.length_b   1.000
_cell.length_c   1.000
_cell.angle_alpha   90.00
_cell.angle_beta   90.00
_cell.angle_gamma   90.00
#
_symmetry.space_group_name_H-M   'P 1'
#
loop_
_entity.id
_entity.type
_entity.pdbx_description
1 polymer ?
#
loop_
_entity_poly.entity_id
_entity_poly.type
_entity_poly.pdbx_seq_one_letter_code
_entity_poly.pdbx_strand_id
1 'polypeptide(L)'
;LLNVTEWNTSVLCYYQCFSNRKVVTTKLTVYRAPELVVLEQVPMLAVGQSHELTCRVAGAAPVRNLMVTLYRGNEVLSTKTFLQHSEDQPEEVRVTHWLTAQRRDNG
;
A
#
# COMPACT_ATOMS: atom_id res chain seq x y z
N LEU A 1 -21.44 6.40 -10.62
CA LEU A 1 -21.57 5.78 -9.28
C LEU A 1 -21.25 6.87 -8.27
N LEU A 2 -22.15 7.12 -7.33
CA LEU A 2 -21.96 8.07 -6.23
C LEU A 2 -22.06 7.26 -4.94
N ASN A 3 -21.23 7.56 -3.93
CA ASN A 3 -21.23 6.89 -2.62
C ASN A 3 -21.01 5.37 -2.66
N VAL A 4 -19.84 4.92 -3.15
CA VAL A 4 -19.46 3.50 -3.06
C VAL A 4 -18.91 3.21 -1.66
N THR A 5 -19.59 2.34 -0.91
CA THR A 5 -19.20 1.96 0.47
C THR A 5 -18.47 0.62 0.54
N GLU A 6 -18.57 -0.21 -0.51
CA GLU A 6 -17.97 -1.53 -0.59
C GLU A 6 -16.59 -1.49 -1.26
N TRP A 7 -15.58 -2.10 -0.66
CA TRP A 7 -14.19 -2.08 -1.17
C TRP A 7 -13.96 -3.00 -2.36
N ASN A 8 -14.66 -4.12 -2.37
CA ASN A 8 -14.68 -5.07 -3.48
C ASN A 8 -16.09 -5.63 -3.62
N THR A 9 -16.73 -5.33 -4.74
CA THR A 9 -18.09 -5.80 -5.04
C THR A 9 -18.21 -6.19 -6.51
N SER A 10 -19.21 -6.99 -6.83
CA SER A 10 -19.53 -7.35 -8.21
C SER A 10 -20.82 -6.63 -8.62
N VAL A 11 -20.74 -5.83 -9.67
CA VAL A 11 -21.88 -5.12 -10.23
C VAL A 11 -22.47 -5.95 -11.36
N LEU A 12 -23.77 -6.21 -11.27
CA LEU A 12 -24.54 -6.86 -12.33
C LEU A 12 -25.14 -5.78 -13.23
N CYS A 13 -24.69 -5.75 -14.48
CA CYS A 13 -25.33 -5.00 -15.54
C CYS A 13 -26.24 -5.94 -16.32
N TYR A 14 -27.46 -5.52 -16.62
CA TYR A 14 -28.30 -6.27 -17.54
C TYR A 14 -29.01 -5.33 -18.50
N TYR A 15 -29.32 -5.84 -19.68
CA TYR A 15 -30.19 -5.15 -20.62
C TYR A 15 -31.18 -6.14 -21.22
N GLN A 16 -32.33 -5.59 -21.63
CA GLN A 16 -33.41 -6.34 -22.26
C GLN A 16 -33.64 -5.78 -23.66
N CYS A 17 -33.55 -6.64 -24.67
CA CYS A 17 -33.97 -6.34 -26.03
C CYS A 17 -35.05 -7.35 -26.44
N PHE A 18 -36.30 -6.92 -26.51
CA PHE A 18 -37.46 -7.81 -26.72
C PHE A 18 -37.47 -8.96 -25.71
N SER A 19 -37.45 -10.22 -26.15
CA SER A 19 -37.41 -11.42 -25.30
C SER A 19 -35.99 -11.79 -24.83
N ASN A 20 -34.95 -11.10 -25.31
CA ASN A 20 -33.56 -11.42 -24.99
C ASN A 20 -33.06 -10.59 -23.81
N ARG A 21 -32.83 -11.25 -22.67
CA ARG A 21 -32.11 -10.69 -21.52
C ARG A 21 -30.63 -11.04 -21.61
N LYS A 22 -29.74 -10.06 -21.51
CA LYS A 22 -28.32 -10.32 -21.27
C LYS A 22 -27.91 -9.75 -19.92
N VAL A 23 -27.09 -10.50 -19.21
CA VAL A 23 -26.51 -10.12 -17.92
C VAL A 23 -24.99 -10.19 -18.07
N VAL A 24 -24.32 -9.15 -17.58
CA VAL A 24 -22.87 -9.02 -17.55
C VAL A 24 -22.47 -8.67 -16.13
N THR A 25 -21.58 -9.46 -15.55
CA THR A 25 -21.01 -9.19 -14.24
C THR A 25 -19.67 -8.49 -14.41
N THR A 26 -19.43 -7.41 -13.66
CA THR A 26 -18.12 -6.75 -13.60
C THR A 26 -17.67 -6.57 -12.17
N LYS A 27 -16.37 -6.73 -11.92
CA LYS A 27 -15.78 -6.53 -10.59
C LYS A 27 -15.44 -5.06 -10.41
N LEU A 28 -15.93 -4.47 -9.33
CA LEU A 28 -15.61 -3.12 -8.92
C LEU A 28 -14.65 -3.15 -7.74
N THR A 29 -13.48 -2.54 -7.90
CA THR A 29 -12.47 -2.38 -6.85
C THR A 29 -12.35 -0.90 -6.51
N VAL A 30 -12.48 -0.56 -5.23
CA VAL A 30 -12.29 0.82 -4.75
C VAL A 30 -10.84 1.00 -4.32
N TYR A 31 -10.28 2.15 -4.66
CA TYR A 31 -8.92 2.50 -4.29
C TYR A 31 -8.93 3.64 -3.29
N ARG A 32 -8.02 3.54 -2.32
CA ARG A 32 -7.74 4.59 -1.35
C ARG A 32 -6.23 4.78 -1.22
N ALA A 33 -5.79 6.02 -1.44
CA ALA A 33 -4.41 6.38 -1.18
C ALA A 33 -4.09 6.24 0.32
N PRO A 34 -2.84 5.91 0.69
CA PRO A 34 -2.44 5.90 2.09
C PRO A 34 -2.76 7.23 2.78
N GLU A 35 -3.36 7.18 3.96
CA GLU A 35 -3.63 8.34 4.79
C GLU A 35 -2.39 8.78 5.57
N LEU A 36 -1.56 7.82 5.94
CA LEU A 36 -0.34 8.03 6.71
C LEU A 36 0.79 7.22 6.09
N VAL A 37 1.92 7.88 5.86
CA VAL A 37 3.19 7.25 5.50
C VAL A 37 4.25 7.87 6.40
N VAL A 38 4.74 7.11 7.37
CA VAL A 38 5.68 7.62 8.37
C VAL A 38 6.82 6.64 8.60
N LEU A 39 8.04 7.15 8.55
CA LEU A 39 9.20 6.44 9.07
C LEU A 39 9.19 6.58 10.60
N GLU A 40 9.22 5.47 11.32
CA GLU A 40 9.33 5.49 12.78
C GLU A 40 10.62 6.19 13.21
N GLN A 41 10.60 6.73 14.43
CA GLN A 41 11.71 7.53 14.95
C GLN A 41 12.99 6.69 15.02
N VAL A 42 14.01 7.13 14.26
CA VAL A 42 15.34 6.53 14.30
C VAL A 42 16.12 7.16 15.47
N PRO A 43 16.70 6.36 16.38
CA PRO A 43 17.51 6.89 17.47
C PRO A 43 18.82 7.51 16.97
N MET A 44 19.53 8.22 17.84
CA MET A 44 20.91 8.63 17.57
C MET A 44 21.79 7.37 17.44
N LEU A 45 22.50 7.23 16.31
CA LEU A 45 23.34 6.07 16.02
C LEU A 45 24.80 6.50 15.85
N ALA A 46 25.71 5.73 16.44
CA ALA A 46 27.13 5.88 16.14
C ALA A 46 27.43 5.32 14.74
N VAL A 47 28.45 5.87 14.07
CA VAL A 47 28.90 5.34 12.78
C VAL A 47 29.29 3.87 12.92
N GLY A 48 28.78 3.01 12.03
CA GLY A 48 28.97 1.56 12.08
C GLY A 48 27.92 0.80 12.90
N GLN A 49 27.08 1.49 13.67
CA GLN A 49 25.95 0.86 14.36
C GLN A 49 24.84 0.52 13.37
N SER A 50 24.26 -0.67 13.50
CA SER A 50 23.11 -1.10 12.68
C SER A 50 21.80 -0.92 13.43
N HIS A 51 20.75 -0.55 12.69
CA HIS A 51 19.40 -0.34 13.20
C HIS A 51 18.37 -0.76 12.15
N GLU A 52 17.24 -1.31 12.61
CA GLU A 52 16.12 -1.65 11.73
C GLU A 52 15.20 -0.44 11.57
N LEU A 53 15.15 0.11 10.36
CA LEU A 53 14.17 1.12 9.99
C LEU A 53 12.79 0.47 9.89
N THR A 54 11.75 1.15 10.38
CA THR A 54 10.36 0.73 10.21
C THR A 54 9.55 1.86 9.58
N CYS A 55 8.95 1.61 8.42
CA CYS A 55 8.00 2.51 7.79
C CYS A 55 6.58 1.97 7.97
N ARG A 56 5.71 2.79 8.55
CA ARG A 56 4.28 2.51 8.73
C ARG A 56 3.49 3.21 7.62
N VAL A 57 2.66 2.43 6.94
CA VAL A 57 1.75 2.89 5.88
C VAL A 57 0.34 2.49 6.26
N ALA A 58 -0.55 3.46 6.51
CA ALA A 58 -1.91 3.20 7.00
C ALA A 58 -2.99 3.79 6.10
N GLY A 59 -4.16 3.15 6.07
CA GLY A 59 -5.35 3.64 5.38
C GLY A 59 -5.37 3.37 3.88
N ALA A 60 -4.49 2.51 3.39
CA ALA A 60 -4.33 2.24 1.97
C ALA A 60 -5.15 1.02 1.53
N ALA A 61 -5.82 1.11 0.37
CA ALA A 61 -6.66 0.03 -0.15
C ALA A 61 -6.65 -0.04 -1.70
N PRO A 62 -6.68 -1.24 -2.30
CA PRO A 62 -6.33 -2.51 -1.67
C PRO A 62 -4.81 -2.61 -1.50
N VAL A 63 -4.36 -3.16 -0.38
CA VAL A 63 -2.91 -3.21 -0.06
C VAL A 63 -2.11 -3.98 -1.11
N ARG A 64 -2.70 -4.98 -1.79
CA ARG A 64 -2.00 -5.74 -2.85
C ARG A 64 -1.46 -4.92 -4.01
N ASN A 65 -2.00 -3.73 -4.22
CA ASN A 65 -1.58 -2.80 -5.26
C ASN A 65 -0.56 -1.77 -4.76
N LEU A 66 -0.13 -1.86 -3.50
CA LEU A 66 0.87 -0.98 -2.93
C LEU A 66 2.29 -1.45 -3.24
N MET A 67 3.15 -0.47 -3.43
CA MET A 67 4.59 -0.62 -3.46
C MET A 67 5.19 0.45 -2.55
N VAL A 68 6.07 0.03 -1.66
CA VAL A 68 6.75 0.92 -0.70
C VAL A 68 8.25 0.82 -0.97
N THR A 69 8.87 1.97 -1.21
CA THR A 69 10.31 2.06 -1.43
C THR A 69 10.94 2.88 -0.31
N LEU A 70 11.91 2.28 0.39
CA LEU A 70 12.72 2.95 1.38
C LEU A 70 13.95 3.56 0.72
N TYR A 71 14.25 4.80 1.08
CA TYR A 71 15.36 5.56 0.52
C TYR A 71 16.33 6.02 1.61
N ARG A 72 17.60 6.10 1.25
CA ARG A 72 18.65 6.86 1.94
C ARG A 72 19.07 7.99 0.99
N GLY A 73 18.56 9.20 1.21
CA GLY A 73 18.69 10.28 0.22
C GLY A 73 18.11 9.83 -1.12
N ASN A 74 18.96 9.70 -2.14
CA ASN A 74 18.56 9.22 -3.48
C ASN A 74 18.83 7.72 -3.71
N GLU A 75 19.43 7.02 -2.74
CA GLU A 75 19.75 5.60 -2.81
C GLU A 75 18.52 4.77 -2.39
N VAL A 76 18.12 3.82 -3.24
CA VAL A 76 17.06 2.84 -2.89
C VAL A 76 17.65 1.80 -1.95
N LEU A 77 17.11 1.72 -0.73
CA LEU A 77 17.48 0.71 0.26
C LEU A 77 16.72 -0.60 0.04
N SER A 78 15.41 -0.50 -0.15
CA SER A 78 14.55 -1.65 -0.42
C SER A 78 13.25 -1.22 -1.09
N THR A 79 12.67 -2.15 -1.84
CA THR A 79 11.31 -2.03 -2.39
C THR A 79 10.49 -3.24 -1.95
N LYS A 80 9.35 -2.99 -1.33
CA LYS A 80 8.41 -4.03 -0.89
C LYS A 80 7.10 -3.92 -1.66
N THR A 81 6.65 -5.04 -2.20
CA THR A 81 5.32 -5.21 -2.79
C THR A 81 4.48 -6.15 -1.95
N PHE A 82 3.15 -6.08 -2.11
CA PHE A 82 2.19 -6.81 -1.29
C PHE A 82 1.27 -7.71 -2.11
N LEU A 83 1.75 -8.24 -3.24
CA LEU A 83 0.93 -8.98 -4.22
C LEU A 83 0.09 -10.13 -3.64
N GLN A 84 0.54 -10.75 -2.54
CA GLN A 84 -0.13 -11.85 -1.86
C GLN A 84 -1.15 -11.40 -0.80
N HIS A 85 -1.32 -10.10 -0.59
CA HIS A 85 -2.26 -9.58 0.39
C HIS A 85 -3.70 -9.72 -0.12
N SER A 86 -4.57 -10.29 0.70
CA SER A 86 -5.94 -10.65 0.31
C SER A 86 -6.98 -9.58 0.60
N GLU A 87 -6.76 -8.77 1.63
CA GLU A 87 -7.76 -7.83 2.11
C GLU A 87 -7.91 -6.64 1.14
N ASP A 88 -9.18 -6.35 0.84
CA ASP A 88 -9.54 -5.21 -0.01
C ASP A 88 -9.82 -3.94 0.82
N GLN A 89 -10.02 -4.09 2.13
CA GLN A 89 -10.28 -2.97 3.03
C GLN A 89 -8.99 -2.18 3.34
N PRO A 90 -9.09 -0.93 3.80
CA PRO A 90 -7.93 -0.16 4.23
C PRO A 90 -7.27 -0.80 5.45
N GLU A 91 -5.97 -1.05 5.34
CA GLU A 91 -5.17 -1.62 6.43
C GLU A 91 -3.89 -0.82 6.69
N GLU A 92 -3.25 -1.12 7.82
CA GLU A 92 -1.89 -0.69 8.14
C GLU A 92 -0.90 -1.80 7.78
N VAL A 93 0.14 -1.45 7.02
CA VAL A 93 1.29 -2.33 6.75
C VAL A 93 2.57 -1.70 7.25
N ARG A 94 3.53 -2.56 7.59
CA ARG A 94 4.87 -2.16 8.02
C ARG A 94 5.92 -2.73 7.07
N VAL A 95 6.88 -1.89 6.70
CA VAL A 95 8.04 -2.27 5.89
C VAL A 95 9.30 -1.99 6.68
N THR A 96 10.12 -3.02 6.88
CA THR A 96 11.38 -2.88 7.62
C THR A 96 12.60 -3.06 6.73
N HIS A 97 13.71 -2.43 7.13
CA HIS A 97 15.01 -2.59 6.48
C HIS A 97 16.16 -2.33 7.45
N TRP A 98 17.16 -3.22 7.46
CA TRP A 98 18.36 -3.05 8.26
C TRP A 98 19.32 -2.05 7.60
N LEU A 99 19.67 -1.01 8.33
CA LEU A 99 20.60 0.04 7.91
C LEU A 99 21.81 0.07 8.85
N THR A 100 23.02 0.17 8.30
CA THR A 100 24.21 0.53 9.07
C THR A 100 24.49 2.03 8.92
N ALA A 101 24.54 2.75 10.04
CA ALA A 101 24.72 4.19 10.09
C ALA A 101 26.09 4.64 9.56
N GLN A 102 26.10 5.71 8.78
CA GLN A 102 27.29 6.28 8.18
C GLN A 102 27.43 7.77 8.51
N ARG A 103 28.66 8.31 8.39
CA ARG A 103 28.91 9.76 8.61
C ARG A 103 28.04 10.67 7.74
N ARG A 104 27.68 10.21 6.53
CA ARG A 104 26.82 10.94 5.59
C ARG A 104 25.34 10.97 5.98
N ASP A 105 24.93 10.12 6.91
CA ASP A 105 23.53 10.03 7.37
C ASP A 105 23.21 11.12 8.42
N ASN A 106 24.22 11.86 8.88
CA ASN A 106 24.05 13.05 9.72
C ASN A 106 23.49 14.19 8.83
N GLY A 107 22.22 14.50 9.03
CA GLY A 107 21.52 15.59 8.35
C GLY A 107 22.11 16.98 8.60
#